data_AF-Q6SK02-F1
#
_entry.id   AF-Q6SK02-F1
#
_cell.length_a   1.000
_cell.length_b   1.000
_cell.length_c   1.000
_cell.angle_alpha   90.00
_cell.angle_beta   90.00
_cell.angle_gamma   90.00
#
_symmetry.space_group_name_H-M   'P 1'
#
loop_
_entity.id
_entity.type
_entity.pdbx_description
1 polymer ?
#
loop_
_entity_poly.entity_id
_entity_poly.type
_entity_poly.pdbx_seq_one_letter_code
_entity_poly.pdbx_strand_id
1 'polypeptide(L)' 'MEEYRPPKLIGKKAPLNCLVLPYQHHTAWKATQRYNMSFGEYVGALIDRAEGRPNKLDGMQQGALPIEKS' A
#
# COMPACT_ATOMS: atom_id res chain seq x y z
N MET A 1 3.99 -25.38 13.67
CA MET A 1 3.79 -24.31 12.68
C MET A 1 2.45 -24.60 12.05
N GLU A 2 1.47 -23.71 12.19
CA GLU A 2 0.18 -23.93 11.53
C GLU A 2 0.38 -23.86 10.01
N GLU A 3 -0.23 -24.81 9.29
CA GLU A 3 -0.21 -24.80 7.84
C GLU A 3 -1.07 -23.64 7.34
N TYR A 4 -0.48 -22.76 6.53
CA TYR A 4 -1.17 -21.61 5.98
C TYR A 4 -2.30 -22.04 5.03
N ARG A 5 -3.54 -21.64 5.34
CA ARG A 5 -4.70 -21.86 4.48
C ARG A 5 -5.15 -20.53 3.88
N PRO A 6 -4.86 -20.27 2.59
CA PRO A 6 -5.23 -19.00 1.98
C PRO A 6 -6.76 -18.84 1.91
N PRO A 7 -7.29 -17.63 2.13
CA PRO A 7 -8.71 -17.37 1.96
C PRO A 7 -9.13 -17.48 0.50
N LYS A 8 -10.43 -17.65 0.25
CA LYS A 8 -10.99 -17.65 -1.10
C LYS A 8 -10.73 -16.30 -1.79
N LEU A 9 -10.22 -16.35 -3.01
CA LEU A 9 -9.98 -15.16 -3.81
C LEU A 9 -11.28 -14.50 -4.27
N ILE A 10 -11.26 -13.17 -4.32
CA ILE A 10 -12.26 -12.34 -4.97
C ILE A 10 -11.57 -11.72 -6.19
N GLY A 11 -11.83 -12.30 -7.37
CA GLY A 11 -11.03 -12.04 -8.57
C GLY A 11 -9.57 -12.48 -8.37
N LYS A 12 -8.62 -11.56 -8.45
CA LYS A 12 -7.18 -11.80 -8.22
C LYS A 12 -6.70 -11.42 -6.81
N LYS A 13 -7.59 -11.00 -5.91
CA LYS A 13 -7.22 -10.49 -4.58
C LYS A 13 -7.71 -11.42 -3.47
N ALA A 14 -6.92 -11.57 -2.42
CA ALA A 14 -7.30 -12.24 -1.18
C ALA A 14 -7.85 -11.20 -0.19
N PRO A 15 -8.98 -11.46 0.49
CA PRO A 15 -9.43 -10.59 1.58
C PRO A 15 -8.43 -10.64 2.74
N LEU A 16 -8.11 -9.47 3.28
CA LEU A 16 -7.27 -9.31 4.47
C LEU A 16 -8.08 -8.60 5.53
N ASN A 17 -8.43 -9.30 6.60
CA ASN A 17 -9.12 -8.69 7.74
C ASN A 17 -8.08 -8.02 8.65
N CYS A 18 -8.24 -6.74 8.94
CA CYS A 18 -7.34 -6.01 9.83
C CYS A 18 -8.11 -5.00 10.68
N LEU A 19 -7.69 -4.89 11.95
CA LEU A 19 -8.09 -3.84 12.87
C LEU A 19 -6.87 -2.95 13.10
N VAL A 20 -7.08 -1.65 13.05
CA VAL A 20 -6.03 -0.64 13.25
C VAL A 20 -6.50 0.41 14.24
N LEU A 21 -5.55 1.12 14.84
CA LEU A 21 -5.87 2.21 15.76
C LEU A 21 -6.54 3.38 14.99
N PRO A 22 -7.41 4.17 15.63
CA PRO A 22 -8.12 5.27 14.95
C PRO A 22 -7.19 6.25 14.23
N TYR A 23 -6.04 6.58 14.82
CA TYR A 23 -5.06 7.47 14.20
C TYR A 23 -4.38 6.84 12.97
N GLN A 24 -4.17 5.51 12.97
CA GLN A 24 -3.61 4.78 11.84
C GLN A 24 -4.62 4.76 10.68
N HIS A 25 -5.89 4.54 10.99
CA HIS A 25 -6.97 4.62 10.00
C HIS A 25 -7.02 6.00 9.33
N HIS A 26 -7.03 7.07 10.11
CA HIS A 26 -7.02 8.43 9.56
C HIS A 26 -5.77 8.75 8.74
N THR A 27 -4.60 8.25 9.18
CA THR A 27 -3.34 8.41 8.44
C THR A 27 -3.37 7.65 7.11
N ALA A 28 -3.88 6.41 7.11
CA ALA A 28 -4.07 5.62 5.89
C ALA A 28 -5.07 6.28 4.94
N TRP A 29 -6.16 6.84 5.46
CA TRP A 29 -7.11 7.60 4.65
C TRP A 29 -6.44 8.77 3.94
N LYS A 30 -5.66 9.59 4.66
CA LYS A 30 -4.90 10.69 4.04
C LYS A 30 -3.90 10.21 2.99
N ALA A 31 -3.23 9.09 3.24
CA ALA A 31 -2.30 8.49 2.26
C ALA A 31 -3.03 8.04 0.99
N THR A 32 -4.20 7.39 1.11
CA THR A 32 -4.99 6.97 -0.06
C THR A 32 -5.39 8.14 -0.95
N GLN A 33 -5.71 9.30 -0.36
CA GLN A 33 -5.97 10.53 -1.12
C GLN A 33 -4.69 11.06 -1.80
N ARG A 34 -3.57 11.11 -1.06
CA ARG A 34 -2.29 11.61 -1.58
C ARG A 34 -1.76 10.81 -2.76
N TYR A 35 -1.88 9.49 -2.71
CA TYR A 35 -1.35 8.58 -3.71
C TYR A 35 -2.40 8.15 -4.75
N ASN A 36 -3.65 8.63 -4.65
CA ASN A 36 -4.77 8.22 -5.49
C ASN A 36 -4.90 6.68 -5.59
N MET A 37 -4.93 6.03 -4.43
CA MET A 37 -4.97 4.57 -4.29
C MET A 37 -6.13 4.14 -3.40
N SER A 38 -6.68 2.95 -3.62
CA SER A 38 -7.57 2.32 -2.63
C SER A 38 -6.81 1.89 -1.37
N PHE A 39 -7.52 1.71 -0.25
CA PHE A 39 -6.91 1.18 0.98
C PHE A 39 -6.20 -0.16 0.76
N GLY A 40 -6.80 -1.07 -0.02
CA GLY A 40 -6.19 -2.37 -0.32
C GLY A 40 -4.89 -2.24 -1.12
N GLU A 41 -4.79 -1.26 -2.02
CA GLU A 41 -3.54 -0.99 -2.74
C GLU A 41 -2.49 -0.35 -1.84
N TYR A 42 -2.90 0.56 -0.95
CA TYR A 42 -2.00 1.16 0.03
C TYR A 42 -1.40 0.10 0.95
N VAL A 43 -2.23 -0.80 1.51
CA VAL A 43 -1.77 -1.91 2.35
C VAL A 43 -0.88 -2.87 1.58
N GLY A 44 -1.26 -3.25 0.34
CA GLY A 44 -0.41 -4.09 -0.51
C GLY A 44 0.98 -3.48 -0.75
N ALA A 45 1.03 -2.18 -1.04
CA ALA A 45 2.29 -1.48 -1.25
C ALA A 45 3.15 -1.40 0.03
N LEU A 46 2.54 -1.27 1.22
CA LEU A 46 3.27 -1.34 2.49
C LEU A 46 3.83 -2.74 2.75
N ILE A 47 3.09 -3.80 2.42
CA ILE A 47 3.57 -5.19 2.54
C ILE A 47 4.76 -5.40 1.61
N ASP A 48 4.63 -5.02 0.34
CA ASP A 48 5.73 -5.13 -0.64
C ASP A 48 6.96 -4.35 -0.18
N ARG A 49 6.78 -3.12 0.35
CA ARG A 49 7.88 -2.31 0.91
C ARG A 49 8.56 -2.97 2.09
N ALA A 50 7.81 -3.57 3.02
CA ALA A 50 8.36 -4.25 4.18
C ALA A 50 9.18 -5.50 3.78
N GLU A 51 8.77 -6.17 2.70
CA GLU A 51 9.47 -7.31 2.11
C GLU A 51 10.63 -6.92 1.18
N GLY A 52 10.94 -5.62 1.04
CA GLY A 52 11.97 -5.11 0.14
C GLY A 52 11.65 -5.28 -1.35
N ARG A 53 10.37 -5.48 -1.69
CA ARG A 53 9.88 -5.64 -3.06
C ARG A 53 9.55 -4.27 -3.68
N PRO A 54 9.61 -4.15 -5.02
CA PRO A 54 9.12 -2.97 -5.72
C PRO A 54 7.65 -2.71 -5.35
N ASN A 55 7.34 -1.49 -4.94
CA ASN A 55 6.01 -1.11 -4.52
C ASN A 55 5.60 0.24 -5.15
N LYS A 56 4.29 0.49 -5.19
CA LYS A 56 3.74 1.68 -5.83
C LYS A 56 4.01 2.99 -5.07
N LEU A 57 4.37 2.94 -3.78
CA LEU A 57 4.63 4.14 -2.98
C LEU A 57 5.97 4.77 -3.36
N ASP A 58 6.99 3.94 -3.59
CA ASP A 58 8.34 4.41 -3.88
C ASP A 58 8.46 4.99 -5.31
N GLY A 59 7.69 4.46 -6.25
CA GLY A 59 7.63 4.98 -7.63
C GLY A 59 6.97 6.35 -7.76
N MET A 60 6.10 6.76 -6.83
CA MET A 60 5.43 8.07 -6.86
C MET A 60 6.30 9.22 -6.29
N GLN A 61 7.41 8.91 -5.61
CA GLN A 61 8.34 9.95 -5.14
C GLN A 61 9.28 10.49 -6.25
N GLN A 62 9.27 9.92 -7.46
CA GLN A 62 10.12 10.37 -8.58
C GLN A 62 9.57 11.60 -9.36
N GLY A 63 8.58 12.31 -8.81
CA GLY A 63 7.89 13.43 -9.47
C GLY A 63 8.37 14.84 -9.11
N ALA A 64 9.58 15.01 -8.58
CA ALA A 64 10.23 16.32 -8.51
C ALA A 64 11.54 16.26 -9.28
N LEU A 65 11.44 16.18 -10.61
CA LEU A 65 12.56 16.51 -11.49
C LEU A 65 12.98 17.95 -11.16
N PRO A 66 14.24 18.22 -10.81
CA PRO A 66 14.71 19.60 -10.74
C PRO A 66 14.56 20.16 -12.15
N ILE A 67 13.76 21.22 -12.28
CA ILE A 67 13.67 21.98 -13.51
C ILE A 67 15.10 22.41 -13.86
N GLU A 68 15.58 21.90 -14.99
CA GLU A 68 16.85 22.22 -15.62
C GLU A 68 17.04 23.75 -15.63
N LYS A 69 18.05 24.24 -14.90
CA LYS A 69 18.49 25.63 -15.05
C LYS A 69 19.72 25.63 -15.95
N SER A 70 19.44 26.02 -17.20
CA SER A 70 20.25 26.81 -18.16
C SER A 70 21.59 26.27 -18.61
#